data_AF-A0AAU7CKA1-F1
#
_entry.id   AF-A0AAU7CKA1-F1
#
_cell.length_a   1.000
_cell.length_b   1.000
_cell.length_c   1.000
_cell.angle_alpha   90.00
_cell.angle_beta   90.00
_cell.angle_gamma   90.00
#
_symmetry.space_group_name_H-M   'P 1'
#
loop_
_entity.id
_entity.type
_entity.pdbx_description
1 polymer ?
#
loop_
_entity_poly.entity_id
_entity_poly.type
_entity_poly.pdbx_seq_one_letter_code
_entity_poly.pdbx_strand_id
1 'polypeptide(L)'
;MKHVATFALLVLLCTPAKAQYGGMGGGMGGGVAARPMTPAESVDLEILQMEQEADKAVLKEALLAQARLGMKPVPGGKAEKEQFAEETAMLRDFIAKKKDAMTTRAAEMADKRTAGRRAPAAARASQTTEGDNKQDAVERYEKAKIEVQLLQAQINLMQEPLGNAVTALATADIAASNDETQRDKADAARKTYDKIKEKVAELNKRLYQEQQVMLPMMQQMQQVQQMGMMGGGFR
;
A
#
# COMPACT_ATOMS: atom_id res chain seq x y z
N MET A 1 -29.07 -36.26 -4.99
CA MET A 1 -28.93 -35.34 -6.14
C MET A 1 -27.59 -34.64 -6.01
N LYS A 2 -26.71 -34.79 -7.00
CA LYS A 2 -25.30 -34.38 -6.98
C LYS A 2 -25.13 -33.20 -7.94
N HIS A 3 -24.81 -32.01 -7.45
CA HIS A 3 -24.26 -30.92 -8.27
C HIS A 3 -23.12 -30.26 -7.51
N VAL A 4 -21.90 -30.59 -7.91
CA VAL A 4 -20.67 -29.89 -7.50
C VAL A 4 -20.41 -28.82 -8.55
N ALA A 5 -20.45 -27.56 -8.13
CA ALA A 5 -20.17 -26.42 -8.97
C ALA A 5 -18.66 -26.19 -9.06
N THR A 6 -18.12 -26.36 -10.27
CA THR A 6 -16.74 -26.06 -10.64
C THR A 6 -16.61 -24.55 -10.84
N PHE A 7 -15.98 -23.84 -9.90
CA PHE A 7 -15.60 -22.44 -10.12
C PHE A 7 -14.14 -22.37 -10.58
N ALA A 8 -13.98 -22.03 -11.85
CA ALA A 8 -12.70 -21.73 -12.48
C ALA A 8 -12.18 -20.38 -11.98
N LEU A 9 -11.04 -20.40 -11.28
CA LEU A 9 -10.33 -19.20 -10.85
C LEU A 9 -9.30 -18.83 -11.94
N LEU A 10 -9.71 -17.94 -12.85
CA LEU A 10 -8.85 -17.40 -13.90
C LEU A 10 -8.32 -16.04 -13.43
N VAL A 11 -7.21 -16.05 -12.68
CA VAL A 11 -6.50 -14.83 -12.30
C VAL A 11 -5.46 -14.54 -13.39
N LEU A 12 -5.79 -13.55 -14.21
CA LEU A 12 -4.91 -12.93 -15.20
C LEU A 12 -3.55 -12.57 -14.59
N LEU A 13 -2.49 -13.12 -15.18
CA LEU A 13 -1.12 -12.67 -15.03
C LEU A 13 -0.94 -11.37 -15.82
N CYS A 14 -0.95 -10.23 -15.14
CA CYS A 14 -0.39 -8.97 -15.65
C CYS A 14 0.86 -8.62 -14.82
N THR A 15 1.99 -9.18 -15.22
CA THR A 15 3.31 -8.69 -14.83
C THR A 15 3.62 -7.43 -15.63
N PRO A 16 3.84 -6.25 -15.02
CA PRO A 16 4.37 -5.11 -15.76
C PRO A 16 5.83 -5.41 -16.13
N ALA A 17 6.12 -5.32 -17.43
CA ALA A 17 7.47 -5.39 -17.97
C ALA A 17 8.36 -4.34 -17.28
N LYS A 18 9.47 -4.80 -16.67
CA LYS A 18 10.50 -3.90 -16.15
C LYS A 18 11.12 -3.17 -17.35
N ALA A 19 10.80 -1.89 -17.49
CA ALA A 19 11.51 -0.99 -18.39
C ALA A 19 12.94 -0.86 -17.88
N GLN A 20 13.86 -1.38 -18.69
CA GLN A 20 15.31 -1.32 -18.55
C GLN A 20 15.72 0.15 -18.43
N TYR A 21 16.13 0.55 -17.23
CA TYR A 21 16.66 1.87 -16.92
C TYR A 21 18.07 1.98 -17.53
N GLY A 22 18.12 2.24 -18.83
CA GLY A 22 19.34 2.53 -19.56
C GLY A 22 19.80 3.95 -19.24
N GLY A 23 20.79 4.06 -18.36
CA GLY A 23 21.54 5.29 -18.17
C GLY A 23 22.47 5.57 -19.36
N MET A 24 22.35 6.76 -19.94
CA MET A 24 23.33 7.51 -20.75
C MET A 24 22.58 8.76 -21.27
N GLY A 25 23.02 10.01 -21.16
CA GLY A 25 24.27 10.58 -20.69
C GLY A 25 24.16 12.12 -20.65
N GLY A 26 25.22 12.72 -20.13
CA GLY A 26 25.62 14.14 -20.05
C GLY A 26 24.68 15.28 -20.45
N GLY A 27 24.57 16.26 -19.54
CA GLY A 27 24.09 17.61 -19.87
C GLY A 27 24.45 18.62 -18.77
N MET A 28 25.46 19.43 -19.04
CA MET A 28 26.01 20.49 -18.19
C MET A 28 24.94 21.51 -17.76
N GLY A 29 24.79 21.73 -16.45
CA GLY A 29 24.02 22.84 -15.90
C GLY A 29 24.24 22.94 -14.39
N GLY A 30 24.94 23.98 -13.95
CA GLY A 30 25.46 24.14 -12.59
C GLY A 30 24.42 23.95 -11.48
N GLY A 31 24.67 22.98 -10.61
CA GLY A 31 23.87 22.71 -9.43
C GLY A 31 24.61 21.63 -8.64
N VAL A 32 24.71 21.84 -7.32
CA VAL A 32 25.34 21.00 -6.29
C VAL A 32 25.75 19.64 -6.84
N ALA A 33 27.06 19.38 -6.94
CA ALA A 33 27.58 18.08 -7.34
C ALA A 33 27.04 17.04 -6.35
N ALA A 34 25.91 16.42 -6.70
CA ALA A 34 25.47 15.18 -6.10
C ALA A 34 26.66 14.26 -6.30
N ARG A 35 27.32 13.94 -5.18
CA ARG A 35 28.48 13.06 -5.21
C ARG A 35 28.02 11.82 -5.97
N PRO A 36 28.61 11.48 -7.14
CA PRO A 36 28.18 10.30 -7.86
C PRO A 36 28.28 9.15 -6.87
N MET A 37 27.16 8.47 -6.63
CA MET A 37 27.15 7.26 -5.81
C MET A 37 28.25 6.38 -6.36
N THR A 38 29.13 5.93 -5.47
CA THR A 38 30.17 5.00 -5.90
C THR A 38 29.47 3.75 -6.46
N PRO A 39 30.04 3.08 -7.48
CA PRO A 39 29.47 1.84 -8.00
C PRO A 39 29.16 0.80 -6.90
N ALA A 40 29.92 0.82 -5.80
CA ALA A 40 29.66 0.01 -4.61
C ALA A 40 28.37 0.40 -3.89
N GLU A 41 28.15 1.69 -3.61
CA GLU A 41 26.91 2.17 -2.96
C GLU A 41 25.66 1.92 -3.81
N SER A 42 25.77 1.98 -5.14
CA SER A 42 24.65 1.65 -6.04
C SER A 42 24.30 0.15 -6.00
N VAL A 43 25.32 -0.72 -5.96
CA VAL A 43 25.12 -2.17 -5.86
C VAL A 43 24.52 -2.54 -4.50
N ASP A 44 24.97 -1.92 -3.41
CA ASP A 44 24.43 -2.16 -2.07
C ASP A 44 22.95 -1.75 -1.95
N LEU A 45 22.55 -0.65 -2.58
CA LEU A 45 21.15 -0.23 -2.64
C LEU A 45 20.29 -1.18 -3.49
N GLU A 46 20.83 -1.66 -4.61
CA GLU A 46 20.16 -2.65 -5.45
C GLU A 46 19.95 -3.97 -4.70
N ILE A 47 20.97 -4.45 -3.99
CA ILE A 47 20.88 -5.64 -3.13
C ILE A 47 19.80 -5.46 -2.06
N LEU A 48 19.82 -4.32 -1.33
CA LEU A 48 18.81 -4.03 -0.33
C LEU A 48 17.39 -3.99 -0.90
N GLN A 49 17.23 -3.47 -2.12
CA GLN A 49 15.94 -3.45 -2.81
C GLN A 49 15.48 -4.85 -3.22
N MET A 50 16.38 -5.69 -3.75
CA MET A 50 16.08 -7.10 -4.06
C MET A 50 15.69 -7.87 -2.79
N GLU A 51 16.39 -7.67 -1.69
CA GLU A 51 16.05 -8.28 -0.41
C GLU A 51 14.68 -7.84 0.11
N GLN A 52 14.33 -6.56 -0.05
CA GLN A 52 13.01 -6.05 0.32
C GLN A 52 11.90 -6.65 -0.56
N GLU A 53 12.13 -6.81 -1.88
CA GLU A 53 11.21 -7.48 -2.79
C GLU A 53 11.02 -8.96 -2.41
N ALA A 54 12.11 -9.66 -2.07
CA ALA A 54 12.07 -11.05 -1.61
C ALA A 54 11.27 -11.19 -0.30
N ASP A 55 11.53 -10.33 0.68
CA ASP A 55 10.79 -10.35 1.95
C ASP A 55 9.30 -10.04 1.77
N LYS A 56 8.96 -9.11 0.86
CA LYS A 56 7.57 -8.81 0.52
C LYS A 56 6.87 -10.02 -0.12
N ALA A 57 7.55 -10.76 -1.00
CA ALA A 57 7.02 -11.97 -1.59
C ALA A 57 6.78 -13.06 -0.53
N VAL A 58 7.76 -13.29 0.35
CA VAL A 58 7.66 -14.26 1.45
C VAL A 58 6.54 -13.89 2.43
N LEU A 59 6.38 -12.61 2.77
CA LEU A 59 5.31 -12.14 3.65
C LEU A 59 3.92 -12.35 3.01
N LYS A 60 3.79 -12.11 1.70
CA LYS A 60 2.54 -12.38 0.98
C LYS A 60 2.17 -13.86 1.02
N GLU A 61 3.11 -14.74 0.74
CA GLU A 61 2.88 -16.19 0.81
C GLU A 61 2.50 -16.64 2.23
N ALA A 62 3.17 -16.10 3.26
CA ALA A 62 2.84 -16.41 4.66
C ALA A 62 1.40 -15.96 5.03
N LEU A 63 0.98 -14.77 4.58
CA LEU A 63 -0.39 -14.28 4.79
C LEU A 63 -1.42 -15.13 4.05
N LEU A 64 -1.12 -15.56 2.82
CA LEU A 64 -1.97 -16.49 2.07
C LEU A 64 -2.07 -17.85 2.77
N ALA A 65 -0.95 -18.37 3.29
CA ALA A 65 -0.95 -19.59 4.09
C ALA A 65 -1.79 -19.46 5.35
N GLN A 66 -1.71 -18.31 6.04
CA GLN A 66 -2.53 -18.02 7.22
C GLN A 66 -4.02 -17.99 6.89
N ALA A 67 -4.39 -17.34 5.77
CA ALA A 67 -5.77 -17.33 5.29
C ALA A 67 -6.27 -18.75 4.97
N ARG A 68 -5.45 -19.56 4.29
CA ARG A 68 -5.78 -20.97 3.99
C ARG A 68 -5.97 -21.80 5.26
N LEU A 69 -5.13 -21.61 6.28
CA LEU A 69 -5.28 -22.28 7.56
C LEU A 69 -6.59 -21.89 8.26
N GLY A 70 -6.96 -20.60 8.24
CA GLY A 70 -8.23 -20.13 8.81
C GLY A 70 -9.48 -20.69 8.13
N MET A 71 -9.36 -21.13 6.86
CA MET A 71 -10.46 -21.75 6.11
C MET A 71 -10.53 -23.28 6.27
N LYS A 72 -9.49 -23.93 6.81
CA LYS A 72 -9.52 -25.37 7.06
C LYS A 72 -10.46 -25.66 8.24
N PRO A 73 -11.31 -26.70 8.15
CA PRO A 73 -12.11 -27.13 9.29
C PRO A 73 -11.18 -27.52 10.44
N VAL A 74 -11.53 -27.09 11.66
CA VAL A 74 -10.75 -27.41 12.86
C VAL A 74 -10.66 -28.94 12.99
N PRO A 75 -9.45 -29.51 13.12
CA PRO A 75 -9.28 -30.96 13.20
C PRO A 75 -10.08 -31.58 14.35
N GLY A 76 -10.53 -32.82 14.18
CA GLY A 76 -11.37 -33.50 15.17
C GLY A 76 -10.56 -34.07 16.35
N GLY A 77 -9.33 -34.53 16.10
CA GLY A 77 -8.48 -35.16 17.10
C GLY A 77 -7.76 -34.16 18.01
N LYS A 78 -7.51 -34.53 19.28
CA LYS A 78 -6.75 -33.68 20.22
C LYS A 78 -5.33 -33.39 19.72
N ALA A 79 -4.61 -34.41 19.24
CA ALA A 79 -3.26 -34.26 18.70
C ALA A 79 -3.21 -33.34 17.46
N GLU A 80 -4.19 -33.47 16.57
CA GLU A 80 -4.29 -32.62 15.37
C GLU A 80 -4.63 -31.17 15.71
N LYS A 81 -5.45 -30.94 16.74
CA LYS A 81 -5.75 -29.59 17.24
C LYS A 81 -4.52 -28.91 17.84
N GLU A 82 -3.72 -29.66 18.59
CA GLU A 82 -2.46 -29.15 19.15
C GLU A 82 -1.47 -28.79 18.05
N GLN A 83 -1.27 -29.67 17.07
CA GLN A 83 -0.44 -29.39 15.89
C GLN A 83 -0.93 -28.16 15.11
N PHE A 84 -2.24 -28.07 14.85
CA PHE A 84 -2.81 -26.92 14.15
C PHE A 84 -2.62 -25.60 14.92
N ALA A 85 -2.74 -25.63 16.24
CA ALA A 85 -2.50 -24.47 17.08
C ALA A 85 -1.01 -24.05 17.07
N GLU A 86 -0.10 -25.03 17.11
CA GLU A 86 1.33 -24.81 17.05
C GLU A 86 1.76 -24.23 15.70
N GLU A 87 1.31 -24.81 14.59
CA GLU A 87 1.55 -24.30 13.23
C GLU A 87 1.02 -22.88 13.05
N THR A 88 -0.17 -22.60 13.59
CA THR A 88 -0.77 -21.26 13.55
C THR A 88 0.04 -20.25 14.35
N ALA A 89 0.56 -20.65 15.53
CA ALA A 89 1.41 -19.80 16.36
C ALA A 89 2.75 -19.52 15.67
N MET A 90 3.43 -20.55 15.17
CA MET A 90 4.69 -20.40 14.43
C MET A 90 4.54 -19.47 13.21
N LEU A 91 3.43 -19.59 12.47
CA LEU A 91 3.18 -18.75 11.32
C LEU A 91 2.96 -17.28 11.71
N ARG A 92 2.27 -17.02 12.82
CA ARG A 92 2.09 -15.65 13.36
C ARG A 92 3.42 -15.04 13.78
N ASP A 93 4.25 -15.81 14.48
CA ASP A 93 5.57 -15.37 14.93
C ASP A 93 6.50 -15.09 13.74
N PHE A 94 6.45 -15.94 12.72
CA PHE A 94 7.18 -15.72 11.47
C PHE A 94 6.74 -14.42 10.77
N ILE A 95 5.43 -14.18 10.66
CA ILE A 95 4.89 -12.95 10.07
C ILE A 95 5.33 -11.71 10.86
N ALA A 96 5.27 -11.76 12.19
CA ALA A 96 5.71 -10.67 13.05
C ALA A 96 7.21 -10.38 12.85
N LYS A 97 8.06 -11.40 12.95
CA LYS A 97 9.51 -11.29 12.74
C LYS A 97 9.85 -10.73 11.36
N LYS A 98 9.14 -11.15 10.31
CA LYS A 98 9.35 -10.62 8.95
C LYS A 98 8.92 -9.16 8.81
N LYS A 99 7.82 -8.73 9.44
CA LYS A 99 7.42 -7.32 9.48
C LYS A 99 8.46 -6.45 10.18
N ASP A 100 9.00 -6.90 11.29
CA ASP A 100 10.04 -6.17 12.04
C ASP A 100 11.34 -6.05 11.22
N ALA A 101 11.77 -7.14 10.57
CA ALA A 101 12.93 -7.14 9.68
C ALA A 101 12.75 -6.17 8.50
N MET A 102 11.57 -6.18 7.85
CA MET A 102 11.27 -5.24 6.77
C MET A 102 11.28 -3.78 7.25
N THR A 103 10.76 -3.52 8.45
CA THR A 103 10.73 -2.17 9.05
C THR A 103 12.15 -1.69 9.35
N THR A 104 12.98 -2.55 9.93
CA THR A 104 14.40 -2.25 10.22
C THR A 104 15.17 -1.96 8.93
N ARG A 105 15.00 -2.79 7.88
CA ARG A 105 15.66 -2.57 6.59
C ARG A 105 15.15 -1.30 5.88
N ALA A 106 13.87 -0.97 6.01
CA ALA A 106 13.33 0.28 5.47
C ALA A 106 13.95 1.51 6.16
N ALA A 107 14.17 1.45 7.47
CA ALA A 107 14.91 2.48 8.20
C ALA A 107 16.37 2.58 7.71
N GLU A 108 17.05 1.45 7.53
CA GLU A 108 18.43 1.44 6.99
C GLU A 108 18.51 2.06 5.58
N MET A 109 17.55 1.78 4.71
CA MET A 109 17.49 2.42 3.38
C MET A 109 17.23 3.92 3.47
N ALA A 110 16.40 4.38 4.41
CA ALA A 110 16.16 5.80 4.63
C ALA A 110 17.43 6.50 5.16
N ASP A 111 18.15 5.86 6.08
CA ASP A 111 19.41 6.36 6.63
C ASP A 111 20.49 6.46 5.54
N LYS A 112 20.65 5.42 4.69
CA LYS A 112 21.60 5.46 3.57
C LYS A 112 21.26 6.56 2.55
N ARG A 113 19.98 6.83 2.29
CA ARG A 113 19.54 7.93 1.41
C ARG A 113 19.78 9.32 2.00
N THR A 114 19.63 9.48 3.32
CA THR A 114 19.80 10.77 4.00
C THR A 114 21.26 11.06 4.36
N ALA A 115 22.08 10.03 4.59
CA ALA A 115 23.53 10.16 4.81
C ALA A 115 24.24 10.83 3.62
N GLY A 116 23.80 10.57 2.39
CA GLY A 116 24.30 11.27 1.19
C GLY A 116 23.93 12.75 1.10
N ARG A 117 22.95 13.24 1.89
CA ARG A 117 22.49 14.63 1.91
C ARG A 117 23.07 15.47 3.06
N ARG A 118 23.66 14.85 4.08
CA ARG A 118 24.30 15.56 5.22
C ARG A 118 25.75 15.94 4.92
N ALA A 119 25.96 16.86 3.98
CA ALA A 119 27.18 17.68 3.95
C ALA A 119 26.87 19.04 4.63
N PRO A 120 27.82 19.64 5.38
CA PRO A 120 27.58 20.88 6.12
C PRO A 120 27.27 22.03 5.15
N ALA A 121 26.07 22.59 5.26
CA ALA A 121 25.60 23.71 4.48
C ALA A 121 26.34 24.99 4.89
N ALA A 122 27.38 25.36 4.14
CA ALA A 122 27.89 26.72 4.15
C ALA A 122 27.01 27.59 3.24
N ALA A 123 26.37 28.57 3.88
CA ALA A 123 25.59 29.68 3.35
C ALA A 123 25.79 29.99 1.85
N ARG A 124 24.75 29.84 1.03
CA ARG A 124 24.57 30.67 -0.17
C ARG A 124 23.12 31.06 -0.38
N ALA A 125 22.97 32.34 -0.67
CA ALA A 125 21.75 33.11 -0.78
C ALA A 125 20.80 32.57 -1.88
N SER A 126 19.52 32.75 -1.60
CA SER A 126 18.35 32.51 -2.43
C SER A 126 18.48 33.14 -3.83
N GLN A 127 18.69 32.31 -4.84
CA GLN A 127 18.20 32.57 -6.20
C GLN A 127 16.94 31.72 -6.39
N THR A 128 15.78 32.36 -6.37
CA THR A 128 14.51 31.75 -6.76
C THR A 128 14.56 31.45 -8.26
N THR A 129 14.89 30.20 -8.58
CA THR A 129 14.94 29.64 -9.93
C THR A 129 13.90 28.54 -10.04
N GLU A 130 13.23 28.42 -11.19
CA GLU A 130 12.13 27.48 -11.54
C GLU A 130 12.29 26.00 -11.10
N GLY A 131 13.46 25.59 -10.60
CA GLY A 131 13.70 24.29 -9.99
C GLY A 131 12.93 24.03 -8.69
N ASP A 132 12.70 25.04 -7.84
CA ASP A 132 11.97 24.87 -6.57
C ASP A 132 10.51 24.44 -6.82
N ASN A 133 9.87 25.00 -7.84
CA ASN A 133 8.51 24.64 -8.23
C ASN A 133 8.39 23.18 -8.69
N LYS A 134 9.45 22.60 -9.29
CA LYS A 134 9.44 21.21 -9.75
C LYS A 134 9.54 20.24 -8.57
N GLN A 135 10.43 20.54 -7.63
CA GLN A 135 10.57 19.72 -6.42
C GLN A 135 9.28 19.77 -5.58
N ASP A 136 8.71 20.96 -5.38
CA ASP A 136 7.44 21.11 -4.67
C ASP A 136 6.29 20.35 -5.35
N ALA A 137 6.24 20.34 -6.69
CA ALA A 137 5.22 19.60 -7.44
C ALA A 137 5.38 18.08 -7.26
N VAL A 138 6.61 17.57 -7.26
CA VAL A 138 6.92 16.16 -7.00
C VAL A 138 6.49 15.78 -5.58
N GLU A 139 6.87 16.57 -4.58
CA GLU A 139 6.54 16.31 -3.18
C GLU A 139 5.02 16.32 -2.94
N ARG A 140 4.29 17.27 -3.56
CA ARG A 140 2.81 17.29 -3.51
C ARG A 140 2.19 16.07 -4.17
N TYR A 141 2.72 15.64 -5.32
CA TYR A 141 2.24 14.44 -6.00
C TYR A 141 2.46 13.17 -5.18
N GLU A 142 3.66 13.00 -4.61
CA GLU A 142 3.97 11.86 -3.75
C GLU A 142 3.07 11.84 -2.51
N LYS A 143 2.85 13.01 -1.89
CA LYS A 143 1.93 13.14 -0.76
C LYS A 143 0.50 12.75 -1.13
N ALA A 144 -0.03 13.27 -2.25
CA ALA A 144 -1.38 12.92 -2.73
C ALA A 144 -1.51 11.42 -3.03
N LYS A 145 -0.47 10.82 -3.61
CA LYS A 145 -0.43 9.37 -3.86
C LYS A 145 -0.48 8.55 -2.56
N ILE A 146 0.25 8.97 -1.52
CA ILE A 146 0.22 8.34 -0.20
C ILE A 146 -1.18 8.48 0.41
N GLU A 147 -1.79 9.66 0.32
CA GLU A 147 -3.15 9.92 0.84
C GLU A 147 -4.19 9.02 0.17
N VAL A 148 -4.15 8.89 -1.16
CA VAL A 148 -5.02 7.97 -1.91
C VAL A 148 -4.85 6.52 -1.45
N GLN A 149 -3.61 6.07 -1.23
CA GLN A 149 -3.34 4.72 -0.73
C GLN A 149 -3.87 4.52 0.69
N LEU A 150 -3.73 5.53 1.56
CA LEU A 150 -4.24 5.52 2.92
C LEU A 150 -5.77 5.45 2.94
N LEU A 151 -6.45 6.30 2.15
CA LEU A 151 -7.91 6.31 2.03
C LEU A 151 -8.43 4.97 1.50
N GLN A 152 -7.78 4.40 0.48
CA GLN A 152 -8.13 3.09 -0.04
C GLN A 152 -7.98 1.99 1.02
N ALA A 153 -6.91 2.02 1.81
CA ALA A 153 -6.70 1.08 2.91
C ALA A 153 -7.76 1.23 4.01
N GLN A 154 -8.13 2.46 4.37
CA GLN A 154 -9.20 2.72 5.33
C GLN A 154 -10.56 2.22 4.84
N ILE A 155 -10.89 2.41 3.55
CA ILE A 155 -12.11 1.86 2.94
C ILE A 155 -12.10 0.33 3.03
N ASN A 156 -10.98 -0.31 2.71
CA ASN A 156 -10.85 -1.77 2.77
C ASN A 156 -11.03 -2.29 4.21
N LEU A 157 -10.45 -1.61 5.20
CA LEU A 157 -10.64 -1.95 6.62
C LEU A 157 -12.10 -1.80 7.08
N MET A 158 -12.89 -0.95 6.43
CA MET A 158 -14.30 -0.74 6.75
C MET A 158 -15.25 -1.76 6.07
N GLN A 159 -14.76 -2.58 5.14
CA GLN A 159 -15.59 -3.57 4.44
C GLN A 159 -16.12 -4.65 5.40
N GLU A 160 -15.26 -5.18 6.27
CA GLU A 160 -15.67 -6.20 7.26
C GLU A 160 -16.68 -5.65 8.28
N PRO A 161 -16.44 -4.50 8.95
CA PRO A 161 -17.43 -3.87 9.82
C PRO A 161 -18.78 -3.60 9.14
N LEU A 162 -18.76 -3.15 7.88
CA LEU A 162 -19.98 -2.93 7.10
C LEU A 162 -20.73 -4.24 6.86
N GLY A 163 -20.03 -5.31 6.47
CA GLY A 163 -20.63 -6.64 6.30
C GLY A 163 -21.22 -7.20 7.60
N ASN A 164 -20.52 -7.02 8.73
CA ASN A 164 -21.02 -7.41 10.04
C ASN A 164 -22.26 -6.62 10.44
N ALA A 165 -22.29 -5.31 10.18
CA ALA A 165 -23.46 -4.47 10.46
C ALA A 165 -24.67 -4.81 9.59
N VAL A 166 -24.46 -5.14 8.30
CA VAL A 166 -25.54 -5.63 7.42
C VAL A 166 -26.13 -6.93 7.94
N THR A 167 -25.28 -7.90 8.32
CA THR A 167 -25.72 -9.19 8.87
C THR A 167 -26.47 -9.02 10.19
N ALA A 168 -25.96 -8.16 11.08
CA ALA A 168 -26.60 -7.85 12.35
C ALA A 168 -27.96 -7.16 12.17
N LEU A 169 -28.07 -6.20 11.25
CA LEU A 169 -29.33 -5.53 10.91
C LEU A 169 -30.34 -6.54 10.36
N ALA A 170 -29.94 -7.37 9.40
CA ALA A 170 -30.83 -8.39 8.83
C ALA A 170 -31.33 -9.38 9.89
N THR A 171 -30.45 -9.81 10.81
CA THR A 171 -30.81 -10.72 11.91
C THR A 171 -31.79 -10.06 12.89
N ALA A 172 -31.55 -8.79 13.23
CA ALA A 172 -32.40 -8.04 14.15
C ALA A 172 -33.77 -7.73 13.54
N ASP A 173 -33.83 -7.36 12.24
CA ASP A 173 -35.08 -7.12 11.52
C ASP A 173 -35.93 -8.42 11.41
N ILE A 174 -35.30 -9.57 11.16
CA ILE A 174 -36.00 -10.88 11.18
C ILE A 174 -36.53 -11.19 12.58
N ALA A 175 -35.74 -10.94 13.63
CA ALA A 175 -36.19 -11.17 15.00
C ALA A 175 -37.37 -10.25 15.37
N ALA A 176 -37.29 -8.97 15.03
CA ALA A 176 -38.34 -7.98 15.29
C ALA A 176 -39.63 -8.25 14.49
N SER A 177 -39.52 -8.86 13.31
CA SER A 177 -40.69 -9.30 12.53
C SER A 177 -41.43 -10.47 13.17
N ASN A 178 -40.75 -11.27 13.98
CA ASN A 178 -41.34 -12.42 14.68
C ASN A 178 -41.73 -12.09 16.13
N ASP A 179 -41.04 -11.14 16.76
CA ASP A 179 -41.23 -10.71 18.14
C ASP A 179 -41.09 -9.19 18.27
N GLU A 180 -42.21 -8.51 18.53
CA GLU A 180 -42.29 -7.04 18.57
C GLU A 180 -41.43 -6.44 19.70
N THR A 181 -41.10 -7.21 20.75
CA THR A 181 -40.21 -6.76 21.82
C THR A 181 -38.76 -6.59 21.37
N GLN A 182 -38.38 -7.13 20.20
CA GLN A 182 -37.03 -6.99 19.64
C GLN A 182 -36.86 -5.70 18.80
N ARG A 183 -37.88 -4.86 18.66
CA ARG A 183 -37.81 -3.62 17.85
C ARG A 183 -36.64 -2.71 18.24
N ASP A 184 -36.41 -2.52 19.54
CA ASP A 184 -35.31 -1.67 20.03
C ASP A 184 -33.93 -2.18 19.57
N LYS A 185 -33.76 -3.50 19.43
CA LYS A 185 -32.52 -4.09 18.93
C LYS A 185 -32.35 -3.86 17.43
N ALA A 186 -33.43 -3.95 16.65
CA ALA A 186 -33.41 -3.64 15.22
C ALA A 186 -33.05 -2.17 14.98
N ASP A 187 -33.62 -1.24 15.76
CA ASP A 187 -33.30 0.18 15.67
C ASP A 187 -31.85 0.48 16.07
N ALA A 188 -31.32 -0.20 17.10
CA ALA A 188 -29.91 -0.08 17.47
C ALA A 188 -28.97 -0.62 16.37
N ALA A 189 -29.32 -1.75 15.75
CA ALA A 189 -28.56 -2.30 14.63
C ALA A 189 -28.59 -1.37 13.41
N ARG A 190 -29.75 -0.77 13.11
CA ARG A 190 -29.92 0.20 12.02
C ARG A 190 -29.05 1.44 12.22
N LYS A 191 -29.06 2.04 13.41
CA LYS A 191 -28.17 3.17 13.75
C LYS A 191 -26.69 2.83 13.57
N THR A 192 -26.29 1.61 13.94
CA THR A 192 -24.90 1.15 13.78
C THR A 192 -24.53 1.00 12.30
N TYR A 193 -25.41 0.38 11.51
CA TYR A 193 -25.26 0.26 10.06
C TYR A 193 -25.14 1.64 9.40
N ASP A 194 -26.06 2.56 9.69
CA ASP A 194 -26.08 3.90 9.09
C ASP A 194 -24.80 4.68 9.40
N LYS A 195 -24.31 4.61 10.65
CA LYS A 195 -23.04 5.24 11.05
C LYS A 195 -21.83 4.70 10.29
N ILE A 196 -21.76 3.38 10.08
CA ILE A 196 -20.66 2.75 9.34
C ILE A 196 -20.75 3.12 7.86
N LYS A 197 -21.97 3.08 7.30
CA LYS A 197 -22.25 3.47 5.91
C LYS A 197 -21.87 4.92 5.64
N GLU A 198 -22.22 5.84 6.53
CA GLU A 198 -21.88 7.27 6.42
C GLU A 198 -20.36 7.46 6.39
N LYS A 199 -19.61 6.81 7.29
CA LYS A 199 -18.14 6.84 7.27
C LYS A 199 -17.55 6.31 5.98
N VAL A 200 -18.07 5.21 5.45
CA VAL A 200 -17.61 4.65 4.15
C VAL A 200 -17.91 5.63 3.02
N ALA A 201 -19.07 6.27 3.01
CA ALA A 201 -19.43 7.28 2.01
C ALA A 201 -18.50 8.50 2.08
N GLU A 202 -18.18 8.97 3.29
CA GLU A 202 -17.24 10.07 3.50
C GLU A 202 -15.83 9.74 2.98
N LEU A 203 -15.31 8.56 3.32
CA LEU A 203 -14.00 8.10 2.83
C LEU A 203 -13.97 8.00 1.30
N ASN A 204 -15.01 7.45 0.67
CA ASN A 204 -15.10 7.39 -0.78
C ASN A 204 -15.15 8.78 -1.43
N LYS A 205 -15.88 9.72 -0.82
CA LYS A 205 -15.92 11.11 -1.27
C LYS A 205 -14.53 11.76 -1.23
N ARG A 206 -13.80 11.59 -0.11
CA ARG A 206 -12.42 12.09 0.02
C ARG A 206 -11.48 11.42 -0.98
N LEU A 207 -11.58 10.10 -1.17
CA LEU A 207 -10.78 9.37 -2.15
C LEU A 207 -10.99 9.93 -3.56
N TYR A 208 -12.24 10.18 -3.95
CA TYR A 208 -12.58 10.75 -5.24
C TYR A 208 -11.99 12.17 -5.40
N GLN A 209 -12.09 13.01 -4.36
CA GLN A 209 -11.51 14.36 -4.37
C GLN A 209 -9.98 14.32 -4.54
N GLU A 210 -9.28 13.46 -3.80
CA GLU A 210 -7.83 13.32 -3.92
C GLU A 210 -7.41 12.77 -5.31
N GLN A 211 -8.18 11.84 -5.87
CA GLN A 211 -7.96 11.37 -7.24
C GLN A 211 -8.13 12.49 -8.28
N GLN A 212 -9.09 13.41 -8.08
CA GLN A 212 -9.25 14.59 -8.93
C GLN A 212 -8.08 15.57 -8.81
N VAL A 213 -7.49 15.72 -7.62
CA VAL A 213 -6.30 16.56 -7.40
C VAL A 213 -5.05 15.96 -8.06
N MET A 214 -4.92 14.64 -8.01
CA MET A 214 -3.78 13.91 -8.57
C MET A 214 -3.75 13.92 -10.10
N LEU A 215 -4.92 13.93 -10.76
CA LEU A 215 -5.03 13.88 -12.22
C LEU A 215 -4.27 15.02 -12.95
N PRO A 216 -4.47 16.31 -12.63
CA PRO A 216 -3.72 17.39 -13.25
C PRO A 216 -2.23 17.37 -12.85
N MET A 217 -1.89 16.94 -11.62
CA MET A 217 -0.49 16.80 -11.21
C MET A 217 0.25 15.74 -12.04
N MET A 218 -0.41 14.62 -12.33
CA MET A 218 0.14 13.58 -13.20
C MET A 218 0.37 14.09 -14.62
N GLN A 219 -0.55 14.88 -15.17
CA GLN A 219 -0.38 15.52 -16.49
C GLN A 219 0.80 16.50 -16.48
N GLN A 220 0.92 17.34 -15.44
CA GLN A 220 2.03 18.27 -15.29
C GLN A 220 3.37 17.54 -15.21
N MET A 221 3.45 16.47 -14.41
CA MET A 221 4.65 15.63 -14.31
C MET A 221 5.04 14.99 -15.65
N GLN A 222 4.06 14.51 -16.41
CA GLN A 222 4.29 13.94 -17.73
C GLN A 222 4.83 14.99 -18.72
N GLN A 223 4.32 16.22 -18.67
CA GLN A 223 4.83 17.34 -19.48
C GLN A 223 6.26 17.72 -19.11
N VAL A 224 6.58 17.76 -17.81
CA VAL A 224 7.94 18.02 -17.33
C VAL A 224 8.91 16.94 -17.82
N GLN A 225 8.49 15.68 -17.80
CA GLN A 225 9.29 14.57 -18.30
C GLN A 225 9.52 14.64 -19.82
N GLN A 226 8.52 15.09 -20.60
CA GLN A 226 8.66 15.30 -22.04
C GLN A 226 9.58 16.48 -22.39
N MET A 227 9.51 17.59 -21.64
CA MET A 227 10.41 18.73 -21.85
C MET A 227 11.87 18.42 -21.50
N GLY A 228 12.12 17.52 -20.54
CA GLY A 228 13.47 17.05 -20.22
C GLY A 228 14.14 16.25 -21.35
N MET A 229 13.36 15.65 -22.26
CA MET A 229 13.87 14.86 -23.40
C MET A 229 14.16 15.70 -24.65
N MET A 230 13.51 16.86 -24.83
CA MET A 230 13.66 17.71 -26.03
C MET A 230 14.86 18.68 -25.96
N GLY A 231 15.47 18.88 -24.79
CA GLY A 231 16.58 19.82 -24.59
C GLY A 231 17.99 19.28 -24.89
N GLY A 232 18.14 17.98 -25.22
CA GLY A 232 19.45 17.32 -25.39
C GLY A 232 19.97 17.23 -26.83
N GLY A 233 19.27 17.79 -27.82
CA GLY A 233 19.51 17.53 -29.25
C GLY A 233 20.41 18.51 -30.02
N PHE A 234 21.05 19.49 -29.37
CA PHE A 234 21.99 20.40 -30.05
C PHE A 234 23.40 20.20 -29.49
N ARG A 235 24.14 19.27 -30.08
CA ARG A 235 25.61 19.29 -30.22
C ARG A 235 26.08 18.23 -31.20
#